data_AF-A0A947Q3F9-F1
#
_entry.id   AF-A0A947Q3F9-F1
#
_cell.length_a   1.000
_cell.length_b   1.000
_cell.length_c   1.000
_cell.angle_alpha   90.00
_cell.angle_beta   90.00
_cell.angle_gamma   90.00
#
_symmetry.space_group_name_H-M   'P 1'
#
loop_
_entity.id
_entity.type
_entity.pdbx_description
1 polymer ?
#
loop_
_entity_poly.entity_id
_entity_poly.type
_entity_poly.pdbx_seq_one_letter_code
_entity_poly.pdbx_strand_id
1 'polypeptide(L)'
;MPTGEYRQVFPDGDGRMIIDHDRLAALYRLWSSKAIFPDLPDRASFAPEHFAPWMGNLSIVDYERPTQRFHIRLSGVVLTQFHGMDQTGKYLDEILSPTHRPRILQEYTAALERRGPVYSVWRGGTASRLSVHRLIMPCLAGGTDVDQLLVGLYLDGFPQMAKRIGLYRGAR
;
A
#
# COMPACT_ATOMS: atom_id res chain seq x y z
N MET A 1 -11.35 2.93 18.53
CA MET A 1 -11.44 2.54 17.09
C MET A 1 -12.81 2.99 16.59
N PRO A 2 -12.98 3.67 15.43
CA PRO A 2 -14.28 3.63 14.80
C PRO A 2 -14.56 2.17 14.41
N THR A 3 -15.75 1.69 14.72
CA THR A 3 -16.23 0.34 14.45
C THR A 3 -16.07 0.03 12.97
N GLY A 4 -15.35 -1.04 12.63
CA GLY A 4 -15.10 -1.44 11.26
C GLY A 4 -14.42 -2.80 11.19
N GLU A 5 -14.69 -3.52 10.12
CA GLU A 5 -14.09 -4.83 9.84
C GLU A 5 -12.75 -4.63 9.13
N TYR A 6 -11.72 -5.35 9.58
CA TYR A 6 -10.42 -5.35 8.93
C TYR A 6 -10.07 -6.77 8.50
N ARG A 7 -9.65 -6.94 7.26
CA ARG A 7 -9.21 -8.22 6.70
C ARG A 7 -7.87 -8.03 6.00
N GLN A 8 -6.95 -8.94 6.29
CA GLN A 8 -5.66 -9.04 5.62
C GLN A 8 -5.59 -10.38 4.91
N VAL A 9 -5.01 -10.39 3.71
CA VAL A 9 -4.90 -11.54 2.82
C VAL A 9 -3.46 -11.63 2.33
N PHE A 10 -2.97 -12.85 2.27
CA PHE A 10 -1.65 -13.23 1.77
C PHE A 10 -1.82 -14.17 0.57
N PRO A 11 -0.81 -14.33 -0.29
CA PRO A 11 -0.84 -15.35 -1.32
C PRO A 11 -0.89 -16.76 -0.72
N ASP A 12 -1.54 -17.69 -1.42
CA ASP A 12 -1.42 -19.12 -1.16
C ASP A 12 -0.08 -19.68 -1.68
N GLY A 13 0.11 -21.01 -1.58
CA GLY A 13 1.35 -21.68 -2.01
C GLY A 13 1.67 -21.53 -3.50
N ASP A 14 0.67 -21.25 -4.33
CA ASP A 14 0.81 -21.03 -5.78
C ASP A 14 0.96 -19.53 -6.12
N GLY A 15 1.04 -18.65 -5.11
CA GLY A 15 1.08 -17.22 -5.33
C GLY A 15 -0.27 -16.62 -5.74
N ARG A 16 -1.41 -17.28 -5.47
CA ARG A 16 -2.73 -16.73 -5.77
C ARG A 16 -3.27 -15.98 -4.56
N MET A 17 -3.90 -14.83 -4.80
CA MET A 17 -4.45 -13.99 -3.75
C MET A 17 -5.81 -13.43 -4.17
N ILE A 18 -6.81 -13.52 -3.28
CA ILE A 18 -8.15 -12.96 -3.52
C ILE A 18 -8.15 -11.48 -3.16
N ILE A 19 -8.32 -10.62 -4.17
CA ILE A 19 -8.34 -9.16 -4.04
C ILE A 19 -9.71 -8.64 -4.49
N ASP A 20 -10.49 -8.11 -3.54
CA ASP A 20 -11.87 -7.63 -3.77
C ASP A 20 -11.96 -6.27 -4.51
N HIS A 21 -10.88 -5.80 -5.12
CA HIS A 21 -10.85 -4.52 -5.84
C HIS A 21 -10.19 -4.68 -7.20
N ASP A 22 -10.96 -4.52 -8.27
CA ASP A 22 -10.54 -4.86 -9.65
C ASP A 22 -9.25 -4.20 -10.08
N ARG A 23 -9.05 -2.92 -9.73
CA ARG A 23 -7.80 -2.22 -10.05
C ARG A 23 -6.61 -2.84 -9.32
N LEU A 24 -6.76 -3.22 -8.06
CA LEU A 24 -5.66 -3.82 -7.30
C LEU A 24 -5.43 -5.28 -7.74
N ALA A 25 -6.49 -6.01 -8.09
CA ALA A 25 -6.37 -7.34 -8.68
C ALA A 25 -5.60 -7.30 -10.02
N ALA A 26 -5.88 -6.31 -10.87
CA ALA A 26 -5.14 -6.10 -12.12
C ALA A 26 -3.69 -5.66 -11.88
N LEU A 27 -3.44 -4.80 -10.89
CA LEU A 27 -2.08 -4.41 -10.50
C LEU A 27 -1.28 -5.60 -9.99
N TYR A 28 -1.91 -6.46 -9.19
CA TYR A 28 -1.29 -7.68 -8.69
C TYR A 28 -0.90 -8.62 -9.82
N ARG A 29 -1.77 -8.82 -10.82
CA ARG A 29 -1.45 -9.62 -12.01
C ARG A 29 -0.26 -9.08 -12.80
N LEU A 30 -0.13 -7.76 -12.90
CA LEU A 30 1.05 -7.13 -13.52
C LEU A 30 2.32 -7.44 -12.71
N TRP A 31 2.27 -7.26 -11.39
CA TRP A 31 3.41 -7.55 -10.51
C TRP A 31 3.83 -9.02 -10.57
N SER A 32 2.86 -9.95 -10.47
CA SER A 32 3.10 -11.40 -10.54
C SER A 32 3.52 -11.89 -11.92
N SER A 33 3.36 -11.09 -12.98
CA SER A 33 3.86 -11.44 -14.31
C SER A 33 5.38 -11.31 -14.44
N LYS A 34 6.03 -10.62 -13.49
CA LYS A 34 7.47 -10.35 -13.52
C LYS A 34 8.30 -11.34 -12.70
N ALA A 35 7.67 -12.10 -11.81
CA ALA A 35 8.29 -13.17 -11.05
C ALA A 35 7.22 -14.16 -10.55
N ILE A 36 7.59 -15.44 -10.43
CA ILE A 36 6.73 -16.47 -9.87
C ILE A 36 7.01 -16.56 -8.37
N PHE A 37 5.98 -16.44 -7.53
CA PHE A 37 6.11 -16.57 -6.08
C PHE A 37 6.76 -17.93 -5.71
N PRO A 38 7.71 -18.00 -4.77
CA PRO A 38 8.12 -16.97 -3.81
C PRO A 38 9.22 -16.01 -4.30
N ASP A 39 9.63 -16.08 -5.57
CA ASP A 39 10.57 -15.10 -6.11
C ASP A 39 9.91 -13.73 -6.24
N LEU A 40 10.75 -12.69 -6.17
CA LEU A 40 10.34 -11.31 -6.21
C LEU A 40 10.79 -10.63 -7.49
N PRO A 41 9.96 -9.76 -8.07
CA PRO A 41 10.38 -9.00 -9.22
C PRO A 41 11.38 -7.93 -8.79
N ASP A 42 12.37 -7.69 -9.64
CA ASP A 42 13.22 -6.51 -9.51
C ASP A 42 12.44 -5.27 -9.92
N ARG A 43 12.61 -4.17 -9.18
CA ARG A 43 11.99 -2.89 -9.50
C ARG A 43 12.29 -2.44 -10.94
N ALA A 44 13.50 -2.70 -11.45
CA ALA A 44 13.92 -2.32 -12.79
C ALA A 44 13.14 -3.06 -13.90
N SER A 45 12.46 -4.18 -13.58
CA SER A 45 11.60 -4.90 -14.53
C SER A 45 10.30 -4.16 -14.88
N PHE A 46 10.00 -3.06 -14.16
CA PHE A 46 8.82 -2.24 -14.38
C PHE A 46 9.16 -0.87 -14.95
N ALA A 47 8.86 -0.67 -16.23
CA ALA A 47 8.84 0.65 -16.85
C ALA A 47 7.70 1.50 -16.25
N PRO A 48 7.87 2.82 -16.08
CA PRO A 48 6.83 3.70 -15.52
C PRO A 48 5.48 3.62 -16.25
N GLU A 49 5.50 3.40 -17.56
CA GLU A 49 4.31 3.34 -18.43
C GLU A 49 3.43 2.14 -18.09
N HIS A 50 4.01 1.05 -17.59
CA HIS A 50 3.23 -0.10 -17.12
C HIS A 50 2.31 0.28 -15.97
N PHE A 51 2.65 1.32 -15.19
CA PHE A 51 1.85 1.80 -14.07
C PHE A 51 0.90 2.94 -14.42
N ALA A 52 0.83 3.38 -15.68
CA ALA A 52 -0.03 4.48 -16.11
C ALA A 52 -1.48 4.36 -15.61
N PRO A 53 -2.13 3.17 -15.59
CA PRO A 53 -3.48 3.04 -15.05
C PRO A 53 -3.57 3.33 -13.52
N TRP A 54 -2.50 3.15 -12.75
CA TRP A 54 -2.51 3.25 -11.29
C TRP A 54 -1.76 4.46 -10.74
N MET A 55 -1.06 5.23 -11.58
CA MET A 55 -0.11 6.27 -11.16
C MET A 55 -0.65 7.27 -10.12
N GLY A 56 -1.93 7.64 -10.19
CA GLY A 56 -2.55 8.52 -9.18
C GLY A 56 -2.76 7.85 -7.80
N ASN A 57 -2.91 6.53 -7.77
CA ASN A 57 -3.27 5.70 -6.62
C ASN A 57 -2.10 4.80 -6.16
N LEU A 58 -0.88 5.08 -6.62
CA LEU A 58 0.31 4.28 -6.35
C LEU A 58 1.31 5.08 -5.53
N SER A 59 1.99 4.41 -4.61
CA SER A 59 3.12 4.93 -3.84
C SER A 59 4.30 3.98 -3.99
N ILE A 60 5.50 4.54 -4.06
CA ILE A 60 6.76 3.80 -4.03
C ILE A 60 7.42 4.12 -2.69
N VAL A 61 7.71 3.07 -1.93
CA VAL A 61 8.25 3.19 -0.58
C VAL A 61 9.57 2.43 -0.50
N ASP A 62 10.64 3.12 -0.16
CA ASP A 62 11.95 2.54 0.10
C ASP A 62 11.99 2.05 1.56
N TYR A 63 12.61 0.90 1.81
CA TYR A 63 12.91 0.43 3.17
C TYR A 63 14.38 0.65 3.49
N GLU A 64 14.64 1.46 4.50
CA GLU A 64 15.99 1.81 4.93
C GLU A 64 16.45 0.90 6.07
N ARG A 65 17.26 -0.11 5.77
CA ARG A 65 17.73 -1.09 6.76
C ARG A 65 18.46 -0.52 7.97
N PRO A 66 19.38 0.47 7.85
CA PRO A 66 20.11 0.99 9.00
C PRO A 66 19.19 1.64 10.05
N THR A 67 18.10 2.26 9.59
CA THR A 67 17.14 2.96 10.44
C THR A 67 15.88 2.15 10.70
N GLN A 68 15.64 1.09 9.93
CA GLN A 68 14.41 0.28 9.89
C GLN A 68 13.15 1.11 9.60
N ARG A 69 13.27 2.11 8.72
CA ARG A 69 12.19 3.04 8.40
C ARG A 69 11.73 2.88 6.96
N PHE A 70 10.48 3.26 6.74
CA PHE A 70 9.84 3.26 5.43
C PHE A 70 9.74 4.69 4.91
N HIS A 71 10.51 5.00 3.88
CA HIS A 71 10.59 6.32 3.26
C HIS A 71 9.77 6.36 1.97
N ILE A 72 8.84 7.31 1.85
CA ILE A 72 7.98 7.44 0.67
C ILE A 72 8.75 8.16 -0.42
N ARG A 73 9.26 7.41 -1.40
CA ARG A 73 9.99 7.94 -2.55
C ARG A 73 9.10 8.72 -3.51
N LEU A 74 7.87 8.24 -3.72
CA LEU A 74 6.90 8.82 -4.63
C LEU A 74 5.50 8.53 -4.11
N SER A 75 4.61 9.53 -4.12
CA SER A 75 3.18 9.33 -3.84
C SER A 75 2.32 9.89 -4.97
N GLY A 76 1.35 9.10 -5.41
CA GLY A 76 0.42 9.49 -6.47
C GLY A 76 -0.47 10.67 -6.08
N VAL A 77 -0.89 11.45 -7.08
CA VAL A 77 -1.66 12.69 -6.87
C VAL A 77 -3.01 12.45 -6.21
N VAL A 78 -3.68 11.33 -6.48
CA VAL A 78 -4.97 10.99 -5.83
C VAL A 78 -4.74 10.65 -4.35
N LEU A 79 -3.63 10.00 -4.02
CA LEU A 79 -3.26 9.75 -2.63
C LEU A 79 -2.98 11.05 -1.88
N THR A 80 -2.32 12.02 -2.52
CA THR A 80 -2.11 13.36 -1.95
C THR A 80 -3.44 14.05 -1.63
N GLN A 81 -4.42 14.00 -2.53
CA GLN A 81 -5.76 14.53 -2.30
C GLN A 81 -6.47 13.82 -1.14
N PHE A 82 -6.36 12.50 -1.09
CA PHE A 82 -6.95 11.70 -0.02
C PHE A 82 -6.31 11.98 1.35
N HIS A 83 -4.98 12.09 1.40
CA HIS A 83 -4.23 12.34 2.64
C HIS A 83 -4.28 13.80 3.07
N GLY A 84 -4.66 14.72 2.17
CA GLY A 84 -4.66 16.16 2.40
C GLY A 84 -3.26 16.78 2.45
N MET A 85 -2.23 16.01 2.09
CA MET A 85 -0.83 16.43 2.09
C MET A 85 -0.02 15.58 1.12
N ASP A 86 0.98 16.18 0.48
CA ASP A 86 1.99 15.41 -0.25
C ASP A 86 2.84 14.64 0.76
N GLN A 87 2.95 13.34 0.54
CA GLN A 87 3.70 12.43 1.40
C GLN A 87 5.10 12.11 0.86
N THR A 88 5.41 12.55 -0.36
CA THR A 88 6.71 12.35 -0.99
C THR A 88 7.83 12.92 -0.11
N GLY A 89 8.89 12.15 0.09
CA GLY A 89 10.04 12.52 0.92
C GLY A 89 9.84 12.35 2.43
N LYS A 90 8.73 11.73 2.88
CA LYS A 90 8.41 11.57 4.31
C LYS A 90 8.47 10.11 4.73
N TYR A 91 8.71 9.89 6.02
CA TYR A 91 8.64 8.55 6.59
C TYR A 91 7.22 8.21 7.06
N LEU A 92 6.81 6.95 6.92
CA LEU A 92 5.48 6.49 7.33
C LEU A 92 5.23 6.73 8.83
N ASP A 93 6.22 6.50 9.68
CA ASP A 93 6.12 6.70 11.13
C ASP A 93 5.96 8.17 11.53
N GLU A 94 6.31 9.12 10.68
CA GLU A 94 6.13 10.56 10.96
C GLU A 94 4.71 11.02 10.66
N ILE A 95 4.14 10.53 9.55
CA ILE A 95 2.87 11.03 8.99
C ILE A 95 1.65 10.26 9.50
N LEU A 96 1.82 8.97 9.85
CA LEU A 96 0.75 8.13 10.36
C LEU A 96 0.32 8.56 11.76
N SER A 97 -0.99 8.67 11.98
CA SER A 97 -1.52 8.99 13.31
C SER A 97 -1.23 7.85 14.30
N PRO A 98 -0.97 8.15 15.59
CA PRO A 98 -0.61 7.13 16.58
C PRO A 98 -1.59 5.96 16.67
N THR A 99 -2.87 6.21 16.41
CA THR A 99 -3.93 5.19 16.44
C THR A 99 -3.81 4.17 15.30
N HIS A 100 -3.35 4.59 14.11
CA HIS A 100 -3.31 3.73 12.93
C HIS A 100 -1.90 3.22 12.60
N ARG A 101 -0.87 3.94 13.07
CA ARG A 101 0.53 3.65 12.81
C ARG A 101 0.93 2.20 13.10
N PRO A 102 0.63 1.60 14.28
CA PRO A 102 1.09 0.24 14.58
C PRO A 102 0.57 -0.77 13.55
N ARG A 103 -0.72 -0.71 13.21
CA ARG A 103 -1.34 -1.62 12.24
C ARG A 103 -0.79 -1.43 10.84
N ILE A 104 -0.69 -0.18 10.39
CA ILE A 104 -0.21 0.10 9.03
C ILE A 104 1.24 -0.33 8.89
N LEU A 105 2.12 0.02 9.83
CA LEU A 105 3.52 -0.41 9.79
C LEU A 105 3.63 -1.94 9.83
N GLN A 106 2.79 -2.63 10.60
CA GLN A 106 2.76 -4.10 10.61
C GLN A 106 2.47 -4.69 9.22
N GLU A 107 1.62 -4.06 8.40
CA GLU A 107 1.37 -4.53 7.02
C GLU A 107 2.63 -4.39 6.13
N TYR A 108 3.39 -3.31 6.28
CA TYR A 108 4.63 -3.08 5.53
C TYR A 108 5.74 -4.03 6.00
N THR A 109 5.92 -4.18 7.30
CA THR A 109 6.83 -5.16 7.91
C THR A 109 6.46 -6.58 7.49
N ALA A 110 5.16 -6.92 7.45
CA ALA A 110 4.71 -8.22 7.00
C ALA A 110 5.10 -8.53 5.55
N ALA A 111 5.02 -7.55 4.65
CA ALA A 111 5.43 -7.71 3.25
C ALA A 111 6.95 -7.91 3.11
N LEU A 112 7.71 -7.17 3.93
CA LEU A 112 9.17 -7.27 4.00
C LEU A 112 9.62 -8.64 4.53
N GLU A 113 9.16 -9.04 5.71
CA GLU A 113 9.58 -10.26 6.41
C GLU A 113 9.16 -11.52 5.66
N ARG A 114 7.94 -11.53 5.10
CA ARG A 114 7.43 -12.68 4.33
C ARG A 114 7.99 -12.75 2.93
N ARG A 115 8.67 -11.69 2.46
CA ARG A 115 9.07 -11.52 1.06
C ARG A 115 7.90 -11.81 0.12
N GLY A 116 6.75 -11.21 0.41
CA GLY A 116 5.52 -11.51 -0.28
C GLY A 116 4.52 -10.36 -0.27
N PRO A 117 3.60 -10.30 -1.24
CA PRO A 117 2.58 -9.29 -1.32
C PRO A 117 1.59 -9.42 -0.15
N VAL A 118 1.03 -8.28 0.27
CA VAL A 118 0.02 -8.19 1.31
C VAL A 118 -1.13 -7.36 0.79
N TYR A 119 -2.33 -7.93 0.79
CA TYR A 119 -3.57 -7.19 0.54
C TYR A 119 -4.32 -6.99 1.85
N SER A 120 -4.79 -5.77 2.10
CA SER A 120 -5.63 -5.46 3.24
C SER A 120 -6.85 -4.64 2.82
N VAL A 121 -7.96 -4.90 3.49
CA VAL A 121 -9.19 -4.11 3.34
C VAL A 121 -9.72 -3.77 4.71
N TRP A 122 -9.96 -2.48 4.94
CA TRP A 122 -10.75 -1.99 6.06
C TRP A 122 -12.11 -1.55 5.55
N ARG A 123 -13.19 -1.95 6.21
CA ARG A 123 -14.56 -1.52 5.93
C ARG A 123 -15.15 -0.88 7.18
N GLY A 124 -15.78 0.28 7.03
CA GLY A 124 -16.38 0.98 8.16
C GLY A 124 -17.23 2.17 7.75
N GLY A 125 -17.50 3.04 8.72
CA GLY A 125 -18.44 4.15 8.54
C GLY A 125 -19.90 3.70 8.62
N THR A 126 -20.83 4.66 8.48
CA THR A 126 -22.27 4.39 8.58
C THR A 126 -22.69 3.39 7.50
N ALA A 127 -23.32 2.28 7.93
CA ALA A 127 -23.73 1.18 7.08
C ALA A 127 -22.60 0.51 6.26
N SER A 128 -21.35 0.55 6.75
CA SER A 128 -20.17 -0.09 6.12
C SER A 128 -19.93 0.32 4.67
N ARG A 129 -20.35 1.53 4.30
CA ARG A 129 -20.23 2.03 2.92
C ARG A 129 -18.84 2.54 2.56
N LEU A 130 -17.94 2.68 3.54
CA LEU A 130 -16.56 3.10 3.27
C LEU A 130 -15.66 1.87 3.29
N SER A 131 -14.83 1.74 2.26
CA SER A 131 -13.75 0.76 2.23
C SER A 131 -12.43 1.42 1.86
N VAL A 132 -11.36 0.92 2.48
CA VAL A 132 -9.98 1.28 2.14
C VAL A 132 -9.26 0.00 1.79
N HIS A 133 -8.85 -0.09 0.54
CA HIS A 133 -8.15 -1.23 -0.03
C HIS A 133 -6.68 -0.88 -0.22
N ARG A 134 -5.77 -1.69 0.32
CA ARG A 134 -4.33 -1.53 0.17
C ARG A 134 -3.70 -2.80 -0.34
N LEU A 135 -2.81 -2.68 -1.31
CA LEU A 135 -1.96 -3.77 -1.79
C LEU A 135 -0.51 -3.32 -1.68
N ILE A 136 0.28 -4.00 -0.87
CA ILE A 136 1.72 -3.78 -0.71
C ILE A 136 2.43 -4.92 -1.42
N MET A 137 3.31 -4.61 -2.36
CA MET A 137 4.02 -5.61 -3.16
C MET A 137 5.53 -5.35 -3.06
N PRO A 138 6.31 -6.27 -2.48
CA PRO A 138 7.74 -6.09 -2.36
C PRO A 138 8.45 -6.24 -3.70
N CYS A 139 9.54 -5.51 -3.88
CA CYS A 139 10.42 -5.59 -5.03
C CYS A 139 11.87 -5.64 -4.54
N LEU A 140 12.72 -6.28 -5.34
CA LEU A 140 14.17 -6.15 -5.21
C LEU A 140 14.63 -4.82 -5.83
N ALA A 141 15.81 -4.35 -5.43
CA ALA A 141 16.43 -3.16 -6.01
C ALA A 141 17.89 -3.46 -6.43
N GLY A 142 18.08 -4.40 -7.35
CA GLY A 142 19.40 -4.80 -7.86
C GLY A 142 20.17 -5.77 -6.95
N GLY A 143 19.53 -6.32 -5.92
CA GLY A 143 20.12 -7.27 -4.97
C GLY A 143 19.13 -8.37 -4.56
N THR A 144 19.45 -9.13 -3.52
CA THR A 144 18.59 -10.22 -3.00
C THR A 144 17.56 -9.74 -1.98
N ASP A 145 17.72 -8.51 -1.52
CA ASP A 145 17.00 -7.92 -0.42
C ASP A 145 15.78 -7.12 -0.89
N VAL A 146 14.71 -7.15 -0.10
CA VAL A 146 13.54 -6.29 -0.33
C VAL A 146 13.88 -4.90 0.17
N ASP A 147 14.16 -3.99 -0.75
CA ASP A 147 14.53 -2.62 -0.43
C ASP A 147 13.49 -1.61 -0.94
N GLN A 148 12.51 -2.07 -1.73
CA GLN A 148 11.42 -1.23 -2.22
C GLN A 148 10.08 -1.96 -2.19
N LEU A 149 9.01 -1.20 -1.95
CA LEU A 149 7.63 -1.65 -1.92
C LEU A 149 6.82 -0.79 -2.89
N LEU A 150 6.05 -1.46 -3.76
CA LEU A 150 5.02 -0.83 -4.58
C LEU A 150 3.68 -0.94 -3.84
N VAL A 151 3.04 0.20 -3.59
CA VAL A 151 1.82 0.25 -2.78
C VAL A 151 0.68 0.84 -3.60
N GLY A 152 -0.35 0.05 -3.87
CA GLY A 152 -1.62 0.52 -4.41
C GLY A 152 -2.61 0.80 -3.29
N LEU A 153 -3.29 1.95 -3.34
CA LEU A 153 -4.33 2.31 -2.36
C LEU A 153 -5.58 2.84 -3.08
N TYR A 154 -6.73 2.25 -2.76
CA TYR A 154 -8.03 2.67 -3.29
C TYR A 154 -9.05 2.86 -2.16
N LEU A 155 -10.01 3.73 -2.40
CA LEU A 155 -11.09 4.05 -1.48
C LEU A 155 -12.41 4.01 -2.22
N ASP A 156 -13.38 3.27 -1.67
CA ASP A 156 -14.75 3.28 -2.17
C ASP A 156 -15.69 3.95 -1.16
N GLY A 157 -16.80 4.49 -1.68
CA GLY A 157 -17.84 5.14 -0.87
C GLY A 157 -17.54 6.57 -0.46
N PHE A 158 -16.62 7.24 -1.14
CA PHE A 158 -16.04 8.52 -0.73
C PHE A 158 -16.48 9.74 -1.57
N PRO A 159 -17.76 10.18 -1.59
CA PRO A 159 -18.06 11.41 -2.33
C PRO A 159 -17.53 12.69 -1.66
N GLN A 160 -17.61 12.90 -0.33
CA GLN A 160 -17.44 14.26 0.24
C GLN A 160 -16.89 14.38 1.70
N MET A 161 -16.27 13.37 2.30
CA MET A 161 -15.92 13.38 3.75
C MET A 161 -14.41 13.31 4.07
N ALA A 162 -13.55 13.86 3.23
CA ALA A 162 -12.08 13.80 3.38
C ALA A 162 -11.56 14.39 4.70
N LYS A 163 -12.31 15.29 5.35
CA LYS A 163 -11.84 15.99 6.56
C LYS A 163 -11.98 15.21 7.88
N ARG A 164 -12.66 14.06 7.95
CA ARG A 164 -13.11 13.48 9.25
C ARG A 164 -12.46 12.18 9.72
N ILE A 165 -11.60 11.54 8.94
CA ILE A 165 -11.11 10.17 9.30
C ILE A 165 -9.87 10.20 10.20
N GLY A 166 -9.24 11.36 10.46
CA GLY A 166 -8.15 11.47 11.44
C GLY A 166 -6.97 10.51 11.19
N LEU A 167 -6.81 10.08 9.93
CA LEU A 167 -5.87 9.04 9.53
C LEU A 167 -4.42 9.57 9.50
N TYR A 168 -4.25 10.89 9.37
CA TYR A 168 -2.97 11.60 9.25
C TYR A 168 -2.85 12.75 10.26
N ARG A 169 -1.63 13.03 10.73
CA ARG A 169 -1.34 14.22 11.54
C ARG A 169 -1.51 15.48 10.69
N GLY A 170 -2.32 16.43 11.13
CA GLY A 170 -2.35 17.79 10.56
C GLY A 170 -3.56 18.16 9.69
N ALA A 171 -4.64 17.38 9.67
CA ALA A 171 -5.93 17.86 9.18
C ALA A 171 -6.47 18.92 10.15
N ARG A 172 -6.10 20.19 9.95
CA ARG A 172 -6.90 21.33 10.41
C ARG A 172 -7.90 21.69 9.31
#